data_AF-A0A960R6U6-F1
#
_entry.id   AF-A0A960R6U6-F1
#
_cell.length_a   1.000
_cell.length_b   1.000
_cell.length_c   1.000
_cell.angle_alpha   90.00
_cell.angle_beta   90.00
_cell.angle_gamma   90.00
#
_symmetry.space_group_name_H-M   'P 1'
#
loop_
_entity.id
_entity.type
_entity.pdbx_description
1 polymer ?
#
loop_
_entity_poly.entity_id
_entity_poly.type
_entity_poly.pdbx_seq_one_letter_code
_entity_poly.pdbx_strand_id
1 'polypeptide(L)'
;MNRFLEFLRSIGPAIIVAAVVCGPGSMLMSSKTGAIYGYQMIWVLVLAAILMWSMVVLSARLGVVHEHTLLQELANRLGRPVAALVGIFLFLVVAGFQVSNNVAILAAIEPFLEKEGSTAPALEGRVALQIGILVFLNVFVIAVIYRFGNLYKPVERLLKGIVLLVVVCFAINLFLAKPDLGA
;
A
#
# COMPACT_ATOMS: atom_id res chain seq x y z
N MET A 1 3.02 -36.05 -1.01
CA MET A 1 3.45 -34.64 -0.95
C MET A 1 2.26 -33.83 -0.41
N ASN A 2 2.34 -33.27 0.79
CA ASN A 2 1.16 -32.84 1.55
C ASN A 2 0.57 -31.54 0.96
N ARG A 3 -0.64 -31.61 0.38
CA ARG A 3 -1.39 -30.45 -0.15
C ARG A 3 -1.47 -29.27 0.81
N PHE A 4 -1.43 -29.51 2.12
CA PHE A 4 -1.40 -28.49 3.16
C PHE A 4 -0.12 -27.62 3.15
N LEU A 5 1.05 -28.22 2.88
CA LEU A 5 2.33 -27.49 2.78
C LEU A 5 2.40 -26.66 1.49
N GLU A 6 1.79 -27.14 0.40
CA GLU A 6 1.63 -26.39 -0.86
C GLU A 6 0.67 -25.20 -0.66
N PHE A 7 -0.44 -25.41 0.04
CA PHE A 7 -1.37 -24.35 0.42
C PHE A 7 -0.68 -23.26 1.26
N LEU A 8 0.06 -23.63 2.30
CA LEU A 8 0.82 -22.67 3.11
C LEU A 8 1.87 -21.89 2.31
N ARG A 9 2.52 -22.52 1.32
CA ARG A 9 3.46 -21.83 0.43
C ARG A 9 2.77 -20.84 -0.50
N SER A 10 1.55 -21.13 -0.95
CA SER A 10 0.77 -20.25 -1.82
C SER A 10 0.29 -18.96 -1.13
N ILE A 11 0.21 -18.96 0.21
CA ILE A 11 -0.20 -17.80 1.01
C ILE A 11 0.87 -16.69 1.01
N GLY A 12 2.16 -17.02 0.89
CA GLY A 12 3.24 -16.03 0.91
C GLY A 12 3.07 -14.91 -0.13
N PRO A 13 2.98 -15.24 -1.43
CA PRO A 13 2.69 -14.26 -2.48
C PRO A 13 1.38 -13.52 -2.27
N ALA A 14 0.33 -14.19 -1.79
CA ALA A 14 -0.96 -13.57 -1.54
C ALA A 14 -0.90 -12.48 -0.44
N ILE A 15 -0.14 -12.71 0.63
CA ILE A 15 0.07 -11.69 1.68
C ILE A 15 0.82 -10.48 1.13
N ILE A 16 1.82 -10.67 0.28
CA ILE A 16 2.55 -9.55 -0.34
C ILE A 16 1.61 -8.73 -1.22
N VAL A 17 0.78 -9.39 -2.03
CA VAL A 17 -0.21 -8.71 -2.88
C VAL A 17 -1.23 -7.96 -2.01
N ALA A 18 -1.74 -8.58 -0.95
CA ALA A 18 -2.65 -7.92 -0.01
C ALA A 18 -2.01 -6.70 0.66
N ALA A 19 -0.74 -6.80 1.06
CA ALA A 19 0.03 -5.72 1.69
C ALA A 19 0.21 -4.50 0.78
N VAL A 20 0.50 -4.76 -0.50
CA VAL A 20 0.68 -3.69 -1.50
C VAL A 20 -0.64 -2.96 -1.76
N VAL A 21 -1.75 -3.69 -1.78
CA VAL A 21 -3.07 -3.14 -2.07
C VAL A 21 -3.66 -2.41 -0.85
N CYS A 22 -3.52 -2.98 0.34
CA CYS A 22 -3.89 -2.36 1.62
C CYS A 22 -2.75 -1.52 2.21
N GLY A 23 -2.20 -0.61 1.40
CA GLY A 23 -1.13 0.29 1.82
C GLY A 23 -1.54 1.28 2.93
N PRO A 24 -0.57 1.98 3.54
CA PRO A 24 -0.85 2.96 4.60
C PRO A 24 -1.76 4.10 4.13
N GLY A 25 -1.70 4.47 2.84
CA GLY A 25 -2.59 5.47 2.24
C GLY A 25 -4.06 5.07 2.29
N SER A 26 -4.39 3.83 1.91
CA SER A 26 -5.78 3.36 1.94
C SER A 26 -6.29 3.20 3.37
N MET A 27 -5.44 2.76 4.30
CA MET A 27 -5.78 2.69 5.73
C MET A 27 -6.10 4.06 6.33
N LEU A 28 -5.28 5.09 6.04
CA LEU A 28 -5.53 6.45 6.51
C LEU A 28 -6.88 6.97 5.98
N MET A 29 -7.14 6.77 4.68
CA MET A 29 -8.38 7.21 4.06
C MET A 29 -9.60 6.47 4.62
N SER A 30 -9.52 5.16 4.84
CA SER A 30 -10.61 4.39 5.47
C SER A 30 -10.89 4.86 6.90
N SER A 31 -9.86 5.10 7.70
CA SER A 31 -10.01 5.65 9.07
C SER A 31 -10.62 7.05 9.06
N LYS A 32 -10.17 7.93 8.15
CA LYS A 32 -10.72 9.28 7.99
C LYS A 32 -12.19 9.25 7.56
N THR A 33 -12.53 8.40 6.60
CA THR A 33 -13.92 8.22 6.14
C THR A 33 -14.80 7.69 7.27
N GLY A 34 -14.32 6.71 8.05
CA GLY A 34 -15.04 6.22 9.23
C GLY A 34 -15.25 7.28 10.31
N ALA A 35 -14.26 8.16 10.53
CA ALA A 35 -14.37 9.27 11.47
C ALA A 35 -15.40 10.34 11.02
N ILE A 36 -15.54 10.57 9.71
CA ILE A 36 -16.45 11.60 9.16
C ILE A 36 -17.87 11.06 8.98
N TYR A 37 -18.02 9.85 8.43
CA TYR A 37 -19.31 9.29 8.00
C TYR A 37 -19.84 8.16 8.89
N GLY A 38 -19.08 7.75 9.92
CA GLY A 38 -19.44 6.62 10.77
C GLY A 38 -19.66 5.34 9.96
N TYR A 39 -20.76 4.63 10.27
CA TYR A 39 -21.10 3.35 9.64
C TYR A 39 -21.79 3.45 8.27
N GLN A 40 -22.18 4.66 7.84
CA GLN A 40 -22.96 4.86 6.62
C GLN A 40 -22.24 4.38 5.35
N MET A 41 -20.90 4.34 5.37
CA MET A 41 -20.06 4.01 4.21
C MET A 41 -19.55 2.55 4.23
N ILE A 42 -19.98 1.71 5.17
CA ILE A 42 -19.56 0.30 5.23
C ILE A 42 -19.89 -0.44 3.92
N TRP A 43 -21.08 -0.21 3.37
CA TRP A 43 -21.49 -0.87 2.12
C TRP A 43 -20.56 -0.52 0.94
N VAL A 44 -20.05 0.73 0.90
CA VAL A 44 -19.08 1.17 -0.11
C VAL A 44 -17.76 0.43 0.07
N LEU A 45 -17.31 0.25 1.31
CA LEU A 45 -16.09 -0.49 1.63
C LEU A 45 -16.20 -1.96 1.18
N VAL A 46 -17.34 -2.60 1.44
CA VAL A 46 -17.60 -3.99 1.01
C VAL A 46 -17.59 -4.09 -0.52
N LEU A 47 -18.27 -3.17 -1.21
CA LEU A 47 -18.30 -3.15 -2.67
C LEU A 47 -16.89 -2.91 -3.25
N ALA A 48 -16.13 -1.98 -2.69
CA ALA A 48 -14.74 -1.72 -3.08
C ALA A 48 -13.86 -2.96 -2.88
N ALA A 49 -14.02 -3.69 -1.78
CA ALA A 49 -13.29 -4.93 -1.51
C ALA A 49 -13.60 -6.03 -2.53
N ILE A 50 -14.86 -6.18 -2.95
CA ILE A 50 -15.27 -7.16 -3.97
C ILE A 50 -14.67 -6.81 -5.34
N LEU A 51 -14.74 -5.53 -5.73
CA LEU A 51 -14.14 -5.06 -6.98
C LEU A 51 -12.62 -5.26 -6.98
N MET A 52 -11.98 -4.90 -5.88
CA MET A 52 -10.54 -5.09 -5.67
C MET A 52 -10.14 -6.57 -5.77
N TRP A 53 -10.86 -7.46 -5.09
CA TRP A 53 -10.63 -8.90 -5.17
C TRP A 53 -10.70 -9.40 -6.61
N SER A 54 -11.75 -9.01 -7.34
CA SER A 54 -11.99 -9.41 -8.72
C SER A 54 -10.84 -8.97 -9.64
N MET A 55 -10.37 -7.72 -9.47
CA MET A 55 -9.24 -7.17 -10.23
C MET A 55 -7.91 -7.84 -9.91
N VAL A 56 -7.65 -8.16 -8.65
CA VAL A 56 -6.43 -8.88 -8.23
C VAL A 56 -6.41 -10.29 -8.82
N VAL A 57 -7.54 -11.01 -8.77
CA VAL A 57 -7.65 -12.36 -9.35
C VAL A 57 -7.43 -12.32 -10.87
N LEU A 58 -8.02 -11.36 -11.56
CA LEU A 58 -7.80 -11.19 -13.01
C LEU A 58 -6.33 -10.88 -13.32
N SER A 59 -5.72 -9.97 -12.57
CA SER A 59 -4.31 -9.60 -12.75
C SER A 59 -3.37 -10.78 -12.51
N ALA A 60 -3.64 -11.59 -11.48
CA ALA A 60 -2.88 -12.80 -11.20
C ALA A 60 -3.01 -13.83 -12.34
N ARG A 61 -4.21 -14.02 -12.90
CA ARG A 61 -4.41 -14.90 -14.05
C ARG A 61 -3.67 -14.41 -15.28
N LEU A 62 -3.75 -13.12 -15.60
CA LEU A 62 -3.03 -12.53 -16.72
C LEU A 62 -1.50 -12.68 -16.57
N GLY A 63 -0.99 -12.51 -15.35
CA GLY A 63 0.44 -12.68 -15.05
C GLY A 63 0.95 -14.13 -15.14
N VAL A 64 0.07 -15.13 -15.06
CA VAL A 64 0.42 -16.54 -15.25
C VAL A 64 0.26 -16.99 -16.71
N VAL A 65 -0.71 -16.42 -17.43
CA VAL A 65 -1.04 -16.82 -18.82
C VAL A 65 -0.06 -16.21 -19.84
N HIS A 66 0.40 -14.98 -19.62
CA HIS A 66 1.32 -14.31 -20.53
C HIS A 66 2.78 -14.50 -20.11
N GLU A 67 3.64 -14.87 -21.06
CA GLU A 67 5.10 -15.00 -20.82
C GLU A 67 5.80 -13.64 -20.74
N HIS A 68 5.21 -12.60 -21.33
CA HIS A 68 5.73 -11.23 -21.32
C HIS A 68 4.93 -10.32 -20.40
N THR A 69 5.53 -9.18 -20.04
CA THR A 69 4.81 -8.15 -19.27
C THR A 69 3.61 -7.62 -20.04
N LEU A 70 2.56 -7.17 -19.34
CA LEU A 70 1.33 -6.67 -19.96
C LEU A 70 1.59 -5.54 -20.96
N LEU A 71 2.55 -4.65 -20.64
CA LEU A 71 2.96 -3.56 -21.53
C LEU A 71 3.68 -4.06 -22.78
N GLN A 72 4.47 -5.13 -22.67
CA GLN A 72 5.16 -5.74 -23.80
C GLN A 72 4.16 -6.44 -24.73
N GLU A 73 3.19 -7.16 -24.16
CA GLU A 73 2.12 -7.80 -24.94
C GLU A 73 1.25 -6.76 -25.66
N LEU A 74 0.98 -5.63 -24.99
CA LEU A 74 0.29 -4.49 -25.59
C LEU A 74 1.10 -3.88 -26.75
N ALA A 75 2.41 -3.73 -26.59
CA ALA A 75 3.29 -3.24 -27.65
C ALA A 75 3.35 -4.17 -28.85
N ASN A 76 3.32 -5.49 -28.61
CA ASN A 76 3.35 -6.50 -29.67
C ASN A 76 2.03 -6.55 -30.46
N ARG A 77 0.88 -6.32 -29.82
CA ARG A 77 -0.44 -6.42 -30.47
C ARG A 77 -0.96 -5.10 -31.06
N LEU A 78 -0.77 -3.99 -30.36
CA LEU A 78 -1.31 -2.67 -30.74
C LEU A 78 -0.23 -1.68 -31.18
N GLY A 79 1.03 -2.09 -31.15
CA GLY A 79 2.17 -1.25 -31.53
C GLY A 79 2.72 -0.41 -30.38
N ARG A 80 3.99 -0.01 -30.55
CA ARG A 80 4.76 0.78 -29.57
C ARG A 80 4.13 2.13 -29.16
N PRO A 81 3.48 2.92 -30.02
CA PRO A 81 2.94 4.22 -29.60
C PRO A 81 1.76 4.07 -28.62
N VAL A 82 0.88 3.08 -28.85
CA VAL A 82 -0.24 2.81 -27.93
C VAL A 82 0.26 2.29 -26.59
N ALA A 83 1.25 1.40 -26.62
CA ALA A 83 1.87 0.91 -25.38
C ALA A 83 2.57 2.01 -24.58
N ALA A 84 3.21 2.97 -25.25
CA ALA A 84 3.82 4.12 -24.58
C ALA A 84 2.76 5.01 -23.91
N LEU A 85 1.64 5.30 -24.59
CA LEU A 85 0.54 6.09 -24.02
C LEU A 85 -0.03 5.41 -22.76
N VAL A 86 -0.32 4.11 -22.84
CA VAL A 86 -0.82 3.33 -21.70
C VAL A 86 0.22 3.26 -20.59
N GLY A 87 1.51 3.10 -20.93
CA GLY A 87 2.60 3.11 -19.96
C GLY A 87 2.70 4.43 -19.20
N ILE A 88 2.59 5.57 -19.88
CA ILE A 88 2.57 6.91 -19.25
C ILE A 88 1.37 7.04 -18.32
N PHE A 89 0.18 6.62 -18.77
CA PHE A 89 -1.01 6.68 -17.94
C PHE A 89 -0.86 5.82 -16.67
N LEU A 90 -0.39 4.58 -16.82
CA LEU A 90 -0.12 3.68 -15.69
C LEU A 90 0.92 4.27 -14.74
N PHE A 91 1.97 4.89 -15.27
CA PHE A 91 2.98 5.58 -14.46
C PHE A 91 2.36 6.69 -13.62
N LEU A 92 1.49 7.52 -14.20
CA LEU A 92 0.80 8.59 -13.47
C LEU A 92 -0.12 8.05 -12.37
N VAL A 93 -0.85 6.96 -12.63
CA VAL A 93 -1.69 6.29 -11.62
C VAL A 93 -0.85 5.78 -10.46
N VAL A 94 0.25 5.08 -10.74
CA VAL A 94 1.15 4.55 -9.71
C VAL A 94 1.82 5.69 -8.93
N ALA A 95 2.23 6.77 -9.60
CA ALA A 95 2.77 7.96 -8.96
C ALA A 95 1.75 8.58 -7.99
N GLY A 96 0.49 8.70 -8.40
CA GLY A 96 -0.60 9.19 -7.54
C GLY A 96 -0.83 8.29 -6.31
N PHE A 97 -0.79 6.97 -6.49
CA PHE A 97 -0.87 6.02 -5.37
C PHE A 97 0.31 6.18 -4.41
N GLN A 98 1.52 6.39 -4.93
CA GLN A 98 2.70 6.61 -4.10
C GLN A 98 2.63 7.92 -3.31
N VAL A 99 2.07 8.99 -3.87
CA VAL A 99 1.81 10.24 -3.15
C VAL A 99 0.91 9.98 -1.94
N SER A 100 -0.18 9.21 -2.10
CA SER A 100 -1.07 8.85 -0.99
C SER A 100 -0.34 8.10 0.14
N ASN A 101 0.55 7.16 -0.20
CA ASN A 101 1.34 6.44 0.80
C ASN A 101 2.33 7.37 1.54
N ASN A 102 2.95 8.32 0.83
CA ASN A 102 3.85 9.29 1.45
C ASN A 102 3.10 10.23 2.42
N VAL A 103 1.90 10.68 2.05
CA VAL A 103 1.04 11.47 2.94
C VAL A 103 0.66 10.70 4.19
N ALA A 104 0.39 9.40 4.08
CA ALA A 104 0.10 8.56 5.24
C ALA A 104 1.28 8.41 6.20
N ILE A 105 2.51 8.30 5.66
CA ILE A 105 3.73 8.29 6.49
C ILE A 105 3.86 9.62 7.26
N LEU A 106 3.62 10.76 6.60
CA LEU A 106 3.66 12.06 7.27
C LEU A 106 2.63 12.18 8.39
N ALA A 107 1.38 11.79 8.12
CA ALA A 107 0.31 11.81 9.13
C ALA A 107 0.62 10.89 10.32
N ALA A 108 1.35 9.79 10.10
CA ALA A 108 1.78 8.90 11.18
C ALA A 108 2.93 9.47 12.03
N ILE A 109 3.78 10.32 11.45
CA ILE A 109 4.95 10.91 12.13
C ILE A 109 4.57 12.22 12.84
N GLU A 110 3.60 12.96 12.33
CA GLU A 110 3.16 14.26 12.85
C GLU A 110 2.93 14.28 14.38
N PRO A 111 2.20 13.31 14.99
CA PRO A 111 2.01 13.28 16.45
C PRO A 111 3.32 13.14 17.25
N PHE A 112 4.37 12.57 16.66
CA PHE A 112 5.67 12.40 17.32
C PHE A 112 6.56 13.64 17.20
N LEU A 113 6.32 14.48 16.19
CA LEU A 113 7.05 15.74 15.98
C LEU A 113 6.47 16.89 16.82
N GLU A 114 5.22 16.78 17.25
CA GLU A 114 4.51 17.80 18.05
C GLU A 114 4.79 17.74 19.55
N LYS A 115 5.85 17.06 19.98
CA LYS A 115 6.19 16.89 21.41
C LYS A 115 6.18 18.24 22.14
N GLU A 116 5.26 18.37 23.10
CA GLU A 116 5.01 19.55 23.94
C GLU A 116 6.32 20.19 24.41
N GLY A 117 6.61 21.42 23.94
CA GLY A 117 7.69 22.25 24.49
C GLY A 117 8.75 22.74 23.51
N SER A 118 8.76 22.31 22.24
CA SER A 118 9.62 22.96 21.23
C SER A 118 8.89 24.15 20.62
N THR A 119 9.48 25.36 20.74
CA THR A 119 9.05 26.55 20.00
C THR A 119 8.87 26.15 18.54
N ALA A 120 7.62 26.18 18.06
CA ALA A 120 7.27 25.72 16.74
C ALA A 120 8.24 26.32 15.71
N PRO A 121 9.02 25.51 14.97
CA PRO A 121 9.71 26.05 13.82
C PRO A 121 8.64 26.63 12.90
N ALA A 122 8.93 27.78 12.28
CA ALA A 122 8.04 28.44 11.34
C ALA A 122 7.42 27.41 10.36
N LEU A 123 6.20 27.65 9.87
CA LEU A 123 5.49 26.74 8.96
C LEU A 123 6.40 26.18 7.86
N GLU A 124 7.31 27.01 7.35
CA GLU A 124 8.34 26.66 6.37
C GLU A 124 9.34 25.60 6.87
N GLY A 125 9.80 25.69 8.12
CA GLY A 125 10.68 24.71 8.75
C GLY A 125 10.01 23.36 9.01
N ARG A 126 8.71 23.34 9.31
CA ARG A 126 7.94 22.09 9.46
C ARG A 126 7.78 21.37 8.13
N VAL A 127 7.41 22.12 7.08
CA VAL A 127 7.28 21.58 5.71
C VAL A 127 8.63 21.09 5.18
N ALA A 128 9.71 21.84 5.38
CA ALA A 128 11.05 21.44 4.96
C ALA A 128 11.52 20.14 5.65
N LEU A 129 11.21 19.98 6.95
CA LEU A 129 11.54 18.76 7.69
C LEU A 129 10.71 17.55 7.22
N GLN A 130 9.41 17.74 6.97
CA GLN A 130 8.54 16.69 6.41
C GLN A 130 9.01 16.24 5.02
N ILE A 131 9.34 17.20 4.13
CA ILE A 131 9.89 16.89 2.81
C ILE A 131 11.25 16.20 2.95
N GLY A 132 12.12 16.67 3.85
CA GLY A 132 13.42 16.07 4.12
C GLY A 132 13.32 14.61 4.54
N ILE A 133 12.40 14.27 5.44
CA ILE A 133 12.13 12.89 5.89
C ILE A 133 11.66 12.03 4.70
N LEU A 134 10.72 12.52 3.89
CA LEU A 134 10.22 11.77 2.74
C LEU A 134 11.29 11.51 1.69
N VAL A 135 12.08 12.53 1.35
CA VAL A 135 13.18 12.40 0.38
C VAL A 135 14.22 11.42 0.92
N PHE A 136 14.63 11.55 2.18
CA PHE A 136 15.56 10.63 2.82
C PHE A 136 15.05 9.18 2.77
N LEU A 137 13.79 8.95 3.15
CA LEU A 137 13.20 7.61 3.18
C LEU A 137 13.13 6.99 1.78
N ASN A 138 12.70 7.75 0.77
CA ASN A 138 12.64 7.27 -0.62
C ASN A 138 14.04 6.96 -1.18
N VAL A 139 15.01 7.85 -0.96
CA VAL A 139 16.40 7.64 -1.39
C VAL A 139 17.02 6.44 -0.68
N PHE A 140 16.77 6.29 0.63
CA PHE A 140 17.23 5.15 1.41
C PHE A 140 16.66 3.83 0.85
N VAL A 141 15.37 3.77 0.56
CA VAL A 141 14.73 2.58 -0.04
C VAL A 141 15.36 2.26 -1.40
N ILE A 142 15.54 3.25 -2.27
CA ILE A 142 16.17 3.06 -3.58
C ILE A 142 17.61 2.56 -3.42
N ALA A 143 18.39 3.15 -2.52
CA ALA A 143 19.78 2.77 -2.25
C ALA A 143 19.87 1.33 -1.74
N VAL A 144 18.98 0.91 -0.85
CA VAL A 144 18.91 -0.46 -0.35
C VAL A 144 18.60 -1.43 -1.49
N ILE A 145 17.59 -1.13 -2.33
CA ILE A 145 17.21 -1.96 -3.48
C ILE A 145 18.37 -2.13 -4.47
N TYR A 146 19.09 -1.05 -4.79
CA TYR A 146 20.22 -1.09 -5.72
C TYR A 146 21.47 -1.75 -5.13
N ARG A 147 21.67 -1.66 -3.81
CA ARG A 147 22.87 -2.19 -3.14
C ARG A 147 22.82 -3.70 -2.92
N PHE A 148 21.63 -4.25 -2.70
CA PHE A 148 21.46 -5.66 -2.33
C PHE A 148 20.68 -6.42 -3.42
N GLY A 149 21.38 -7.19 -4.26
CA GLY A 149 20.76 -7.96 -5.34
C GLY A 149 19.86 -9.14 -4.93
N ASN A 150 19.81 -9.51 -3.63
CA ASN A 150 19.06 -10.67 -3.11
C ASN A 150 18.00 -10.29 -2.03
N LEU A 151 17.38 -9.12 -2.16
CA LEU A 151 16.43 -8.60 -1.16
C LEU A 151 15.05 -9.23 -1.14
N TYR A 152 14.69 -10.04 -2.15
CA TYR A 152 13.33 -10.53 -2.26
C TYR A 152 12.87 -11.28 -1.00
N LYS A 153 13.66 -12.26 -0.53
CA LYS A 153 13.29 -13.07 0.65
C LYS A 153 13.32 -12.27 1.96
N PRO A 154 14.34 -11.43 2.26
CA PRO A 154 14.32 -10.57 3.44
C PRO A 154 13.16 -9.56 3.44
N VAL A 155 12.93 -8.88 2.32
CA VAL A 155 11.87 -7.86 2.19
C VAL A 155 10.49 -8.50 2.30
N GLU A 156 10.28 -9.66 1.67
CA GLU A 156 9.05 -10.43 1.83
C GLU A 156 8.78 -10.78 3.32
N ARG A 157 9.79 -11.27 4.05
CA ARG A 157 9.63 -11.60 5.47
C ARG A 157 9.33 -10.36 6.31
N LEU A 158 10.01 -9.25 6.04
CA LEU A 158 9.78 -7.98 6.71
C LEU A 158 8.35 -7.46 6.46
N LEU A 159 7.91 -7.45 5.20
CA LEU A 159 6.56 -7.02 4.83
C LEU A 159 5.49 -7.87 5.49
N LYS A 160 5.65 -9.20 5.52
CA LYS A 160 4.73 -10.10 6.24
C LYS A 160 4.65 -9.74 7.74
N GLY A 161 5.79 -9.44 8.36
CA GLY A 161 5.84 -9.01 9.76
C GLY A 161 5.13 -7.68 10.01
N ILE A 162 5.39 -6.66 9.19
CA ILE A 162 4.76 -5.34 9.30
C ILE A 162 3.25 -5.44 9.09
N VAL A 163 2.79 -6.19 8.09
CA VAL A 163 1.36 -6.34 7.81
C VAL A 163 0.65 -7.03 8.96
N LEU A 164 1.24 -8.10 9.50
CA LEU A 164 0.68 -8.79 10.66
C LEU A 164 0.57 -7.86 11.86
N LEU A 165 1.61 -7.05 12.12
CA LEU A 165 1.61 -6.04 13.18
C LEU A 165 0.45 -5.05 12.98
N VAL A 166 0.27 -4.52 11.77
CA VAL A 166 -0.80 -3.57 11.47
C VAL A 166 -2.18 -4.18 11.71
N VAL A 167 -2.42 -5.41 11.23
CA VAL A 167 -3.69 -6.12 11.47
C VAL A 167 -3.95 -6.30 12.97
N VAL A 168 -2.93 -6.68 13.75
CA VAL A 168 -3.05 -6.83 15.21
C VAL A 168 -3.38 -5.48 15.88
N CYS A 169 -2.70 -4.40 15.49
CA CYS A 169 -2.98 -3.06 16.02
C CYS A 169 -4.42 -2.62 15.73
N PHE A 170 -4.91 -2.83 14.51
CA PHE A 170 -6.30 -2.52 14.16
C PHE A 170 -7.31 -3.38 14.92
N ALA A 171 -7.03 -4.68 15.11
CA ALA A 171 -7.89 -5.56 15.90
C ALA A 171 -7.99 -5.09 17.36
N ILE A 172 -6.85 -4.74 17.98
CA ILE A 172 -6.81 -4.19 19.34
C ILE A 172 -7.64 -2.89 19.40
N ASN A 173 -7.42 -1.95 18.47
CA ASN A 173 -8.18 -0.70 18.41
C ASN A 173 -9.69 -0.95 18.27
N LEU A 174 -10.10 -1.94 17.47
CA LEU A 174 -11.51 -2.29 17.32
C LEU A 174 -12.12 -2.80 18.64
N PHE A 175 -11.40 -3.65 19.38
CA PHE A 175 -11.88 -4.14 20.69
C PHE A 175 -11.96 -3.04 21.73
N LEU A 176 -11.01 -2.10 21.73
CA LEU A 176 -11.01 -0.95 22.64
C LEU A 176 -12.11 0.06 22.28
N ALA A 177 -12.36 0.26 20.99
CA ALA A 177 -13.35 1.22 20.49
C ALA A 177 -14.80 0.83 20.84
N LYS A 178 -15.07 -0.45 21.17
CA LYS A 178 -16.40 -0.99 21.48
C LYS A 178 -17.45 -0.51 20.46
N PRO A 179 -17.36 -0.96 19.19
CA PRO A 179 -18.26 -0.49 18.14
C PRO A 179 -19.71 -0.84 18.48
N ASP A 180 -20.59 0.15 18.34
CA ASP A 180 -22.03 -0.10 18.38
C ASP A 180 -22.45 -0.91 17.15
N LEU A 181 -22.88 -2.15 17.36
CA LEU A 181 -23.26 -3.12 16.32
C LEU A 181 -24.71 -2.93 15.84
N GLY A 182 -25.46 -2.00 16.45
CA GLY A 182 -26.88 -1.78 16.19
C GLY A 182 -27.23 -0.55 15.35
N ALA A 183 -26.22 0.17 14.84
CA ALA A 183 -26.39 1.42 14.08
C ALA A 183 -26.32 1.23 12.56
#